data_AF-A0A366WLN1-F1
#
_entry.id   AF-A0A366WLN1-F1
#
_cell.length_a   1.000
_cell.length_b   1.000
_cell.length_c   1.000
_cell.angle_alpha   90.00
_cell.angle_beta   90.00
_cell.angle_gamma   90.00
#
_symmetry.space_group_name_H-M   'P 1'
#
loop_
_entity.id
_entity.type
_entity.pdbx_description
1 polymer ?
#
loop_
_entity_poly.entity_id
_entity_poly.type
_entity_poly.pdbx_seq_one_letter_code
_entity_poly.pdbx_strand_id
1 'polypeptide(L)'
;MKLIKGIVLLAALGGLAACEATDKTVDRGIDAKDLSNLKAGIWVDPQGCDHWIIDDGLEGYLSQRLDRNGKPVCSGAAPPGVATGPFKDGSAIVDAI
;
A
#
# COMPACT_ATOMS: atom_id res chain seq x y z
N MET A 1 29.37 29.52 22.23
CA MET A 1 28.97 28.22 22.80
C MET A 1 27.46 28.09 23.06
N LYS A 2 26.77 29.08 23.65
CA LYS A 2 25.32 29.00 23.92
C LYS A 2 24.45 28.88 22.65
N LEU A 3 24.78 29.64 21.59
CA LEU A 3 24.08 29.56 20.29
C LEU A 3 24.20 28.18 19.63
N ILE A 4 25.41 27.62 19.61
CA ILE A 4 25.70 26.30 19.01
C ILE A 4 24.93 25.19 19.75
N LYS A 5 24.90 25.24 21.09
CA LYS A 5 24.11 24.31 21.90
C LYS A 5 22.60 24.43 21.62
N GLY A 6 22.10 25.64 21.42
CA GLY A 6 20.70 25.88 21.06
C GLY A 6 20.33 25.29 19.69
N ILE A 7 21.18 25.47 18.68
CA ILE A 7 20.98 24.91 17.33
C ILE A 7 20.99 23.38 17.37
N VAL A 8 21.94 22.78 18.09
CA VAL A 8 22.03 21.31 18.25
C VAL A 8 20.78 20.76 18.95
N LEU A 9 20.27 21.45 19.97
CA LEU A 9 19.05 21.03 20.67
C LEU A 9 17.81 21.11 19.77
N LEU A 10 17.69 22.17 18.96
CA LEU A 10 16.59 22.34 18.02
C LEU A 10 16.63 21.27 16.92
N ALA A 11 17.82 20.96 16.40
CA ALA A 11 18.00 19.90 15.40
C ALA A 11 17.68 18.51 15.96
N ALA A 12 18.04 18.23 17.22
CA ALA A 12 17.69 16.98 17.89
C ALA A 12 16.17 16.84 18.08
N LEU A 13 15.49 17.90 18.51
CA LEU A 13 14.03 17.93 18.65
C LEU A 13 13.32 17.79 17.29
N GLY A 14 13.84 18.44 16.24
CA GLY A 14 13.31 18.30 14.88
C GLY A 14 13.49 16.88 14.30
N GLY A 15 14.60 16.21 14.61
CA GLY A 15 14.83 14.83 14.19
C GLY A 15 13.89 13.81 14.84
N LEU A 16 13.43 14.08 16.07
CA LEU A 16 12.46 13.23 16.78
C LEU A 16 11.04 13.32 16.22
N ALA A 17 10.68 14.43 15.56
CA ALA A 17 9.35 14.63 14.97
C ALA A 17 9.07 13.71 13.76
N ALA A 18 10.09 13.05 13.19
CA ALA A 18 9.94 12.14 12.06
C ALA A 18 9.44 10.74 12.44
N CYS A 19 9.30 10.43 13.73
CA CYS A 19 8.87 9.11 14.21
C CYS A 19 7.35 9.04 14.35
N GLU A 20 6.62 9.10 13.23
CA GLU A 20 5.17 8.93 13.21
C GLU A 20 4.78 7.51 12.78
N ALA A 21 3.95 6.86 13.58
CA ALA A 21 3.27 5.62 13.21
C ALA A 21 1.94 5.98 12.54
N THR A 22 1.85 5.75 11.23
CA THR A 22 0.60 5.99 10.47
C THR A 22 -0.17 4.70 10.33
N ASP A 23 -1.48 4.73 10.59
CA ASP A 23 -2.37 3.61 10.31
C ASP A 23 -2.49 3.41 8.78
N LYS A 24 -2.12 2.22 8.29
CA LYS A 24 -2.16 1.84 6.87
C LYS A 24 -3.36 0.95 6.52
N THR A 25 -4.33 0.78 7.42
CA THR A 25 -5.60 0.10 7.11
C THR A 25 -6.64 1.04 6.53
N VAL A 26 -6.37 2.34 6.51
CA VAL A 26 -7.32 3.37 6.08
C VAL A 26 -6.78 4.13 4.88
N ASP A 27 -7.60 4.17 3.83
CA ASP A 27 -7.43 5.09 2.71
C ASP A 27 -7.82 6.51 3.14
N ARG A 28 -7.02 7.50 2.72
CA ARG A 28 -7.15 8.89 3.15
C ARG A 28 -7.21 9.81 1.95
N GLY A 29 -7.99 10.87 2.07
CA GLY A 29 -8.11 11.90 1.05
C GLY A 29 -9.54 11.99 0.57
N ILE A 30 -9.73 12.02 -0.75
CA ILE A 30 -11.06 11.94 -1.37
C ILE A 30 -11.48 10.47 -1.34
N ASP A 31 -12.74 10.20 -1.03
CA ASP A 31 -13.28 8.83 -0.96
C ASP A 31 -12.70 7.97 0.19
N ALA A 32 -12.23 8.62 1.26
CA ALA A 32 -11.62 7.96 2.41
C ALA A 32 -12.51 6.89 3.08
N LYS A 33 -11.97 5.67 3.21
CA LYS A 33 -12.61 4.52 3.86
C LYS A 33 -11.58 3.52 4.37
N ASP A 34 -12.01 2.60 5.21
CA ASP A 34 -11.14 1.47 5.60
C ASP A 34 -10.98 0.48 4.44
N LEU A 35 -9.76 -0.03 4.24
CA LEU A 35 -9.42 -0.98 3.18
C LEU A 35 -10.26 -2.27 3.24
N SER A 36 -10.80 -2.62 4.42
CA SER A 36 -11.71 -3.77 4.55
C SER A 36 -13.03 -3.61 3.80
N ASN A 37 -13.39 -2.40 3.38
CA ASN A 37 -14.56 -2.15 2.53
C ASN A 37 -14.28 -2.38 1.04
N LEU A 38 -13.01 -2.55 0.65
CA LEU A 38 -12.57 -2.75 -0.73
C LEU A 38 -12.44 -4.24 -1.04
N LYS A 39 -12.45 -4.57 -2.34
CA LYS A 39 -12.28 -5.94 -2.80
C LYS A 39 -10.95 -6.10 -3.51
N ALA A 40 -10.12 -7.01 -3.00
CA ALA A 40 -8.89 -7.38 -3.67
C ALA A 40 -9.15 -8.30 -4.86
N GLY A 41 -8.43 -8.05 -5.95
CA GLY A 41 -8.19 -9.03 -7.01
C GLY A 41 -6.85 -9.74 -6.84
N ILE A 42 -6.42 -10.43 -7.90
CA ILE A 42 -5.10 -11.08 -7.98
C ILE A 42 -4.31 -10.44 -9.11
N TRP A 43 -3.14 -9.92 -8.79
CA TRP A 43 -2.10 -9.61 -9.78
C TRP A 43 -1.07 -10.73 -9.79
N VAL A 44 -0.69 -11.18 -10.98
CA VAL A 44 0.33 -12.22 -11.16
C VAL A 44 1.64 -11.56 -11.57
N ASP A 45 2.68 -11.71 -10.75
CA ASP A 45 4.00 -11.14 -11.02
C ASP A 45 4.71 -11.84 -12.20
N PRO A 46 5.84 -11.31 -12.71
CA PRO A 46 6.60 -11.94 -13.79
C PRO A 46 7.08 -13.36 -13.51
N GLN A 47 7.17 -13.76 -12.24
CA GLN A 47 7.54 -15.09 -11.78
C GLN A 47 6.34 -16.05 -11.73
N GLY A 48 5.14 -15.55 -12.01
CA GLY A 48 3.90 -16.33 -12.04
C GLY A 48 3.21 -16.43 -10.68
N CYS A 49 3.62 -15.62 -9.69
CA CYS A 49 3.09 -15.70 -8.34
C CYS A 49 2.11 -14.57 -8.02
N ASP A 50 1.14 -14.91 -7.17
CA ASP A 50 -0.02 -14.11 -6.85
C ASP A 50 0.30 -13.02 -5.83
N HIS A 51 -0.25 -11.84 -6.07
CA HIS A 51 -0.34 -10.74 -5.12
C HIS A 51 -1.79 -10.31 -5.00
N TRP A 52 -2.22 -10.02 -3.79
CA TRP A 52 -3.45 -9.26 -3.56
C TRP A 52 -3.22 -7.85 -4.09
N ILE A 53 -4.14 -7.38 -4.93
CA ILE A 53 -4.11 -6.03 -5.48
C ILE A 53 -5.47 -5.36 -5.26
N ILE A 54 -5.42 -4.10 -4.83
CA ILE A 54 -6.56 -3.17 -4.80
C ILE A 54 -6.08 -1.92 -5.52
N ASP A 55 -6.98 -1.38 -6.34
CA ASP A 55 -6.80 -0.15 -7.08
C ASP A 55 -8.04 0.71 -6.81
N ASP A 56 -7.91 1.69 -5.90
CA ASP A 56 -9.01 2.56 -5.47
C ASP A 56 -9.02 3.90 -6.26
N GLY A 57 -8.54 3.86 -7.50
CA GLY A 57 -8.44 5.01 -8.41
C GLY A 57 -7.00 5.50 -8.55
N LEU A 58 -6.58 6.50 -7.78
CA LEU A 58 -5.18 6.96 -7.82
C LEU A 58 -4.29 6.16 -6.87
N GLU A 59 -4.90 5.54 -5.87
CA GLU A 59 -4.26 4.82 -4.79
C GLU A 59 -4.26 3.31 -5.05
N GLY A 60 -3.07 2.70 -5.04
CA GLY A 60 -2.88 1.26 -5.20
C GLY A 60 -2.35 0.59 -3.93
N TYR A 61 -2.90 -0.57 -3.59
CA TYR A 61 -2.42 -1.43 -2.50
C TYR A 61 -2.04 -2.80 -3.05
N LEU A 62 -0.89 -3.29 -2.58
CA LEU A 62 -0.36 -4.58 -3.03
C LEU A 62 0.25 -5.33 -1.85
N SER A 63 -0.04 -6.62 -1.75
CA SER A 63 0.60 -7.53 -0.79
C SER A 63 0.78 -8.90 -1.42
N GLN A 64 1.92 -9.54 -1.15
CA GLN A 64 2.17 -10.89 -1.65
C GLN A 64 1.18 -11.87 -1.02
N ARG A 65 0.55 -12.72 -1.84
CA ARG A 65 -0.33 -13.77 -1.34
C ARG A 65 0.52 -14.95 -0.89
N LEU A 66 0.47 -15.24 0.40
CA LEU A 66 1.23 -16.32 1.02
C LEU A 66 0.33 -17.51 1.38
N ASP A 67 0.89 -18.71 1.28
CA ASP A 67 0.29 -19.92 1.82
C ASP A 67 0.43 -19.98 3.36
N ARG A 68 -0.15 -21.01 3.98
CA ARG A 68 -0.06 -21.23 5.44
C ARG A 68 1.37 -21.42 5.97
N ASN A 69 2.34 -21.66 5.10
CA ASN A 69 3.75 -21.85 5.44
C ASN A 69 4.59 -20.59 5.13
N GLY A 70 3.96 -19.50 4.71
CA GLY A 70 4.64 -18.26 4.32
C GLY A 70 5.30 -18.32 2.94
N LYS A 71 4.96 -19.30 2.09
CA LYS A 71 5.47 -19.37 0.71
C LYS A 71 4.56 -18.60 -0.25
N PRO A 72 5.10 -17.96 -1.29
CA PRO A 72 4.28 -17.34 -2.33
C PRO A 72 3.32 -18.35 -2.95
N VAL A 73 2.07 -17.94 -3.13
CA VAL A 73 1.07 -18.69 -3.91
C VAL A 73 1.28 -18.36 -5.38
N CYS A 74 1.32 -19.37 -6.24
CA CYS A 74 1.45 -19.17 -7.69
C CYS A 74 0.33 -19.99 -8.35
N SER A 75 -0.88 -19.43 -8.38
CA SER A 75 -2.10 -20.19 -8.66
C SER A 75 -2.47 -20.27 -10.14
N GLY A 76 -1.87 -19.42 -10.98
CA GLY A 76 -2.25 -19.29 -12.38
C GLY A 76 -3.60 -18.59 -12.60
N ALA A 77 -4.03 -17.74 -11.66
CA ALA A 77 -5.27 -16.98 -11.76
C ALA A 77 -5.33 -16.05 -12.99
N ALA A 78 -4.18 -15.61 -13.50
CA ALA A 78 -4.04 -14.81 -14.71
C ALA A 78 -2.64 -15.02 -15.34
N PRO A 79 -2.41 -14.58 -16.60
CA PRO A 79 -1.06 -14.52 -17.16
C PRO A 79 -0.12 -13.57 -16.37
N PRO A 80 1.20 -13.79 -16.42
CA PRO A 80 2.16 -12.86 -15.81
C PRO A 80 1.96 -11.40 -16.29
N GLY A 81 1.99 -10.47 -15.34
CA GLY A 81 1.75 -9.05 -15.56
C GLY A 81 0.28 -8.63 -15.56
N VAL A 82 -0.66 -9.55 -15.38
CA VAL A 82 -2.11 -9.26 -15.46
C VAL A 82 -2.75 -9.27 -14.07
N ALA A 83 -3.61 -8.28 -13.82
CA ALA A 83 -4.51 -8.25 -12.68
C ALA A 83 -5.91 -8.76 -13.09
N THR A 84 -6.53 -9.58 -12.23
CA THR A 84 -7.85 -10.18 -12.44
C THR A 84 -8.72 -10.05 -11.19
N GLY A 85 -10.05 -10.11 -11.38
CA GLY A 85 -11.04 -9.93 -10.32
C GLY A 85 -11.47 -8.47 -10.12
N PRO A 86 -12.24 -8.19 -9.07
CA PRO A 86 -12.85 -6.88 -8.81
C PRO A 86 -11.88 -5.87 -8.19
N PHE A 87 -10.61 -5.83 -8.64
CA PHE A 87 -9.57 -5.04 -7.99
C PHE A 87 -9.79 -3.52 -8.08
N LYS A 88 -10.65 -3.07 -9.01
CA LYS A 88 -11.06 -1.67 -9.19
C LYS A 88 -12.42 -1.34 -8.55
N ASP A 89 -13.06 -2.30 -7.87
CA ASP A 89 -14.34 -2.06 -7.23
C ASP A 89 -14.11 -1.30 -5.92
N GLY A 90 -14.68 -0.10 -5.79
CA GLY A 90 -14.65 0.63 -4.53
C GLY A 90 -14.65 2.14 -4.67
N SER A 91 -14.12 2.66 -5.78
CA SER A 91 -13.96 4.10 -6.01
C SER A 91 -14.55 4.52 -7.36
N ALA A 92 -15.01 5.77 -7.40
CA ALA A 92 -15.46 6.44 -8.61
C ALA A 92 -14.35 7.30 -9.24
N ILE A 93 -13.19 7.38 -8.59
CA ILE A 93 -12.02 8.08 -9.13
C ILE A 93 -11.42 7.22 -10.23
N VAL A 94 -11.27 7.82 -11.40
CA VAL A 94 -10.67 7.17 -12.56
C VAL A 94 -9.16 7.28 -12.52
N ASP A 95 -8.46 6.22 -12.89
CA ASP A 95 -7.01 6.24 -13.04
C ASP A 95 -6.61 7.28 -14.10
N ALA A 96 -5.58 8.06 -13.81
CA ALA A 96 -4.98 8.94 -14.81
C ALA A 96 -4.17 8.10 -15.81
N ILE A 97 -4.43 8.31 -17.11
CA ILE A 97 -3.68 7.71 -18.22
C ILE A 97 -2.26 8.28 -18.31
#